data_AF-A0A2D8R012-F1
#
_entry.id   AF-A0A2D8R012-F1
#
_cell.length_a   1.000
_cell.length_b   1.000
_cell.length_c   1.000
_cell.angle_alpha   90.00
_cell.angle_beta   90.00
_cell.angle_gamma   90.00
#
_symmetry.space_group_name_H-M   'P 1'
#
loop_
_entity.id
_entity.type
_entity.pdbx_description
1 polymer ?
#
loop_
_entity_poly.entity_id
_entity_poly.type
_entity_poly.pdbx_seq_one_letter_code
_entity_poly.pdbx_strand_id
1 'polypeptide(L)'
;MMSHQQSQGLRCSKCNTAFRNEVESGIPLTEWAEKMMALACPECGSNKLLFGMGLDLPEDRARRKGSSLEERIDNWLTDGDVGLSSKALLRYMHHGKKPDAYPHDWGDLLRVILLIDRIPEWRSRMEEMSQFEGWGEIGKRYEEILEAALNADPTLRSPTGATEILKTIYHR
;
A
#
# COMPACT_ATOMS: atom_id res chain seq x y z
N MET A 1 15.91 9.76 23.52
CA MET A 1 14.87 9.28 22.60
C MET A 1 15.18 7.84 22.28
N MET A 2 14.22 6.92 22.38
CA MET A 2 14.42 5.53 21.95
C MET A 2 14.32 5.49 20.42
N SER A 3 15.36 5.01 19.74
CA SER A 3 15.32 4.78 18.30
C SER A 3 14.46 3.56 18.01
N HIS A 4 13.66 3.64 16.95
CA HIS A 4 12.82 2.53 16.49
C HIS A 4 13.21 2.20 15.05
N GLN A 5 13.50 0.93 14.77
CA GLN A 5 13.69 0.46 13.40
C GLN A 5 12.33 0.21 12.75
N GLN A 6 12.16 0.73 11.54
CA GLN A 6 10.97 0.49 10.74
C GLN A 6 11.40 0.01 9.36
N SER A 7 10.80 -1.10 8.93
CA SER A 7 10.97 -1.60 7.57
C SER A 7 10.30 -0.66 6.57
N GLN A 8 11.11 0.05 5.78
CA GLN A 8 10.67 0.98 4.76
C GLN A 8 10.72 0.31 3.38
N GLY A 9 9.58 0.26 2.69
CA GLY A 9 9.52 -0.11 1.28
C GLY A 9 10.14 0.98 0.40
N LEU A 10 10.94 0.58 -0.58
CA LEU A 10 11.64 1.47 -1.51
C LEU A 10 11.55 0.91 -2.93
N ARG A 11 11.55 1.79 -3.92
CA ARG A 11 11.72 1.42 -5.33
C ARG A 11 12.84 2.22 -5.97
N CYS A 12 13.74 1.55 -6.67
CA CYS A 12 14.79 2.22 -7.42
C CYS A 12 14.22 2.86 -8.69
N SER A 13 14.43 4.16 -8.88
CA SER A 13 13.96 4.85 -10.09
C SER A 13 14.80 4.52 -11.34
N LYS A 14 15.97 3.90 -11.18
CA LYS A 14 16.88 3.55 -12.29
C LYS A 14 16.57 2.17 -12.89
N CYS A 15 16.46 1.14 -12.05
CA CYS A 15 16.24 -0.24 -12.50
C CYS A 15 14.87 -0.80 -12.10
N ASN A 16 14.00 0.01 -11.51
CA ASN A 16 12.64 -0.35 -11.10
C ASN A 16 12.54 -1.42 -10.00
N THR A 17 13.66 -1.86 -9.41
CA THR A 17 13.68 -2.86 -8.32
C THR A 17 12.94 -2.32 -7.09
N ALA A 18 11.94 -3.08 -6.63
CA ALA A 18 11.27 -2.87 -5.34
C ALA A 18 11.91 -3.74 -4.25
N PHE A 19 12.30 -3.12 -3.14
CA PHE A 19 12.96 -3.76 -2.01
C PHE A 19 12.58 -3.08 -0.69
N ARG A 20 13.00 -3.65 0.43
CA ARG A 20 12.84 -3.06 1.75
C ARG A 20 14.19 -2.77 2.36
N ASN A 21 14.24 -1.77 3.20
CA ASN A 21 15.38 -1.53 4.05
C ASN A 21 14.93 -1.07 5.45
N GLU A 22 15.72 -1.38 6.46
CA GLU A 22 15.49 -0.89 7.80
C GLU A 22 15.92 0.57 7.90
N VAL A 23 14.99 1.43 8.31
CA VAL A 23 15.25 2.85 8.53
C VAL A 23 15.01 3.14 10.00
N GLU A 24 15.99 3.76 10.64
CA GLU A 24 15.85 4.20 12.02
C GLU A 24 15.02 5.49 12.09
N SER A 25 14.13 5.53 13.07
CA SER A 25 13.29 6.68 13.41
C SER A 25 13.57 7.14 14.84
N GLY A 26 13.28 8.41 15.14
CA GLY A 26 13.53 9.00 16.46
C GLY A 26 14.98 9.44 16.71
N ILE A 27 15.77 9.56 15.63
CA ILE A 27 17.14 10.10 15.64
C ILE A 27 17.15 11.56 15.12
N PRO A 28 18.21 12.34 15.39
CA PRO A 28 18.35 13.69 14.84
C PRO A 28 18.21 13.73 13.31
N LEU A 29 17.59 14.79 12.79
CA LEU A 29 17.32 14.93 11.35
C LEU A 29 18.59 14.82 10.49
N THR A 30 19.72 15.33 10.98
CA THR A 30 21.01 15.25 10.29
C THR A 30 21.49 13.81 10.13
N GLU A 31 21.45 13.03 11.21
CA GLU A 31 21.81 11.60 11.19
C GLU A 31 20.85 10.79 10.31
N TRP A 32 19.55 11.11 10.38
CA TRP A 32 18.55 10.50 9.50
C TRP A 32 18.85 10.80 8.02
N ALA A 33 19.14 12.06 7.69
CA ALA A 33 19.45 12.46 6.33
C ALA A 33 20.71 11.77 5.80
N GLU A 34 21.77 11.67 6.61
CA GLU A 34 23.00 10.93 6.27
C GLU A 34 22.70 9.47 5.96
N LYS A 35 21.94 8.78 6.82
CA LYS A 35 21.53 7.39 6.60
C LYS A 35 20.70 7.23 5.32
N MET A 36 19.76 8.14 5.08
CA MET A 36 18.92 8.10 3.89
C MET A 36 19.71 8.34 2.60
N MET A 37 20.68 9.27 2.62
CA MET A 37 21.54 9.53 1.46
C MET A 37 22.52 8.39 1.18
N ALA A 38 22.87 7.59 2.19
CA ALA A 38 23.69 6.40 2.03
C ALA A 38 22.93 5.20 1.44
N LEU A 39 21.60 5.26 1.35
CA LEU A 39 20.83 4.16 0.78
C LEU A 39 21.08 4.02 -0.72
N ALA A 40 21.32 2.79 -1.14
CA ALA A 40 21.51 2.42 -2.53
C ALA A 40 20.62 1.22 -2.87
N CYS A 41 20.22 1.16 -4.13
CA CYS A 41 19.54 0.00 -4.67
C CYS A 41 20.46 -1.23 -4.60
N PRO A 42 20.01 -2.36 -4.03
CA PRO A 42 20.84 -3.56 -3.90
C PRO A 42 21.20 -4.18 -5.26
N GLU A 43 20.41 -3.93 -6.30
CA GLU A 43 20.62 -4.51 -7.63
C GLU A 43 21.55 -3.67 -8.50
N CYS A 44 21.39 -2.33 -8.51
CA CYS A 44 22.12 -1.46 -9.45
C CYS A 44 23.01 -0.39 -8.80
N GLY A 45 23.05 -0.34 -7.47
CA GLY A 45 23.84 0.62 -6.69
C GLY A 45 23.38 2.07 -6.77
N SER A 46 22.25 2.38 -7.42
CA SER A 46 21.75 3.76 -7.53
C SER A 46 21.13 4.24 -6.22
N ASN A 47 21.43 5.47 -5.83
CA ASN A 47 20.79 6.20 -4.71
C ASN A 47 19.51 6.95 -5.11
N LYS A 48 19.04 6.82 -6.36
CA LYS A 48 17.76 7.40 -6.79
C LYS A 48 16.63 6.47 -6.38
N LEU A 49 16.16 6.66 -5.14
CA LEU A 49 15.16 5.82 -4.50
C LEU A 49 13.86 6.59 -4.29
N LEU A 50 12.74 5.92 -4.54
CA LEU A 50 11.40 6.37 -4.24
C LEU A 50 10.91 5.69 -2.96
N PHE A 51 10.17 6.42 -2.14
CA PHE A 51 9.51 5.86 -0.96
C PHE A 51 8.27 5.04 -1.36
N GLY A 52 8.14 3.87 -0.76
CA GLY A 52 7.15 2.87 -1.13
C GLY A 52 7.68 1.90 -2.17
N MET A 53 7.22 0.64 -2.11
CA MET A 53 7.57 -0.34 -3.13
C MET A 53 6.82 -0.11 -4.44
N GLY A 54 5.65 0.54 -4.42
CA GLY A 54 4.87 0.84 -5.61
C GLY A 54 4.61 -0.40 -6.44
N LEU A 55 4.19 -1.49 -5.80
CA LEU A 55 3.95 -2.77 -6.49
C LEU A 55 2.71 -2.66 -7.38
N ASP A 56 2.78 -3.24 -8.57
CA ASP A 56 1.57 -3.56 -9.34
C ASP A 56 0.98 -4.91 -8.91
N LEU A 57 -0.19 -5.25 -9.47
CA LEU A 57 -0.91 -6.48 -9.13
C LEU A 57 -0.10 -7.76 -9.45
N PRO A 58 0.52 -7.91 -10.65
CA PRO A 58 1.42 -9.04 -10.92
C PRO A 58 2.60 -9.14 -9.95
N GLU A 59 3.29 -8.03 -9.68
CA GLU A 59 4.45 -7.99 -8.77
C GLU A 59 4.06 -8.38 -7.33
N ASP A 60 2.92 -7.92 -6.82
CA ASP A 60 2.42 -8.32 -5.50
C ASP A 60 2.05 -9.81 -5.47
N ARG A 61 1.33 -10.30 -6.48
CA ARG A 61 0.95 -11.72 -6.60
C ARG A 61 2.15 -12.65 -6.60
N ALA A 62 3.24 -12.27 -7.30
CA ALA A 62 4.48 -13.05 -7.34
C ALA A 62 5.19 -13.16 -5.98
N ARG A 63 4.90 -12.24 -5.04
CA ARG A 63 5.50 -12.21 -3.70
C ARG A 63 4.68 -12.97 -2.65
N ARG A 64 3.48 -13.44 -3.00
CA ARG A 64 2.56 -14.05 -2.04
C ARG A 64 3.06 -15.39 -1.53
N LYS A 65 2.95 -15.55 -0.21
CA LYS A 65 3.19 -16.79 0.51
C LYS A 65 2.13 -16.94 1.61
N GLY A 66 2.02 -18.14 2.16
CA GLY A 66 1.08 -18.45 3.22
C GLY A 66 -0.23 -19.03 2.72
N SER A 67 -0.86 -19.84 3.57
CA SER A 67 -2.11 -20.54 3.29
C SER A 67 -3.25 -20.07 4.20
N SER A 68 -2.95 -19.80 5.47
CA SER A 68 -3.91 -19.26 6.44
C SER A 68 -4.10 -17.75 6.31
N LEU A 69 -5.09 -17.20 7.02
CA LEU A 69 -5.28 -15.74 7.11
C LEU A 69 -4.06 -15.07 7.75
N GLU A 70 -3.58 -15.60 8.89
CA GLU A 70 -2.45 -15.02 9.63
C GLU A 70 -1.17 -15.02 8.79
N GLU A 71 -0.85 -16.13 8.13
CA GLU A 71 0.34 -16.20 7.27
C GLU A 71 0.28 -15.21 6.10
N ARG A 72 -0.91 -14.97 5.53
CA ARG A 72 -1.10 -13.98 4.46
C ARG A 72 -0.96 -12.54 4.97
N ILE A 73 -1.42 -12.26 6.19
CA ILE A 73 -1.24 -10.97 6.88
C ILE A 73 0.26 -10.73 7.17
N ASP A 74 0.94 -11.71 7.74
CA ASP A 74 2.37 -11.64 8.06
C ASP A 74 3.21 -11.46 6.79
N ASN A 75 2.90 -12.22 5.73
CA ASN A 75 3.55 -12.05 4.44
C ASN A 75 3.24 -10.69 3.81
N TRP A 76 2.05 -10.13 3.97
CA TRP A 76 1.76 -8.77 3.51
C TRP A 76 2.56 -7.70 4.27
N LEU A 77 2.63 -7.81 5.60
CA LEU A 77 3.41 -6.88 6.42
C LEU A 77 4.89 -6.88 6.02
N THR A 78 5.40 -8.06 5.67
CA THR A 78 6.81 -8.28 5.33
C THR A 78 7.14 -8.00 3.87
N ASP A 79 6.33 -8.47 2.92
CA ASP A 79 6.65 -8.49 1.48
C ASP A 79 5.65 -7.72 0.60
N GLY A 80 4.52 -7.29 1.15
CA GLY A 80 3.49 -6.51 0.43
C GLY A 80 3.77 -5.00 0.42
N ASP A 81 3.05 -4.26 -0.42
CA ASP A 81 3.08 -2.79 -0.42
C ASP A 81 2.14 -2.25 0.67
N VAL A 82 2.72 -1.67 1.72
CA VAL A 82 2.03 -1.34 2.97
C VAL A 82 1.96 0.17 3.14
N GLY A 83 0.75 0.70 3.32
CA GLY A 83 0.49 2.13 3.55
C GLY A 83 -0.42 2.35 4.76
N LEU A 84 -0.66 3.62 5.09
CA LEU A 84 -1.52 3.98 6.24
C LEU A 84 -2.97 3.54 6.02
N SER A 85 -3.52 3.77 4.83
CA SER A 85 -4.89 3.37 4.46
C SER A 85 -5.10 1.86 4.52
N SER A 86 -4.17 1.06 3.97
CA SER A 86 -4.25 -0.40 3.99
C SER A 86 -4.00 -0.98 5.39
N LYS A 87 -3.13 -0.37 6.20
CA LYS A 87 -3.01 -0.69 7.64
C LYS A 87 -4.30 -0.39 8.41
N ALA A 88 -4.96 0.73 8.12
CA ALA A 88 -6.24 1.07 8.75
C ALA A 88 -7.33 0.04 8.38
N LEU A 89 -7.39 -0.37 7.11
CA LEU A 89 -8.28 -1.44 6.67
C LEU A 89 -7.98 -2.77 7.39
N LEU A 90 -6.71 -3.19 7.48
CA LEU A 90 -6.32 -4.40 8.22
C LEU A 90 -6.80 -4.33 9.67
N ARG A 91 -6.54 -3.21 10.37
CA ARG A 91 -6.97 -3.03 11.76
C ARG A 91 -8.47 -3.16 11.94
N TYR A 92 -9.25 -2.65 10.98
CA TYR A 92 -10.70 -2.79 10.99
C TYR A 92 -11.12 -4.24 10.70
N MET A 93 -10.69 -4.80 9.57
CA MET A 93 -11.14 -6.11 9.10
C MET A 93 -10.73 -7.25 10.04
N HIS A 94 -9.55 -7.16 10.64
CA HIS A 94 -8.99 -8.22 11.49
C HIS A 94 -9.20 -7.98 13.00
N HIS A 95 -9.23 -6.73 13.46
CA HIS A 95 -9.34 -6.42 14.90
C HIS A 95 -10.60 -5.63 15.29
N GLY A 96 -11.48 -5.29 14.34
CA GLY A 96 -12.68 -4.47 14.60
C GLY A 96 -12.38 -3.05 15.07
N LYS A 97 -11.15 -2.54 14.85
CA LYS A 97 -10.77 -1.20 15.28
C LYS A 97 -11.22 -0.17 14.26
N LYS A 98 -11.79 0.95 14.72
CA LYS A 98 -12.16 2.07 13.85
C LYS A 98 -10.95 2.51 13.00
N PRO A 99 -11.09 2.66 11.68
CA PRO A 99 -10.02 3.17 10.84
C PRO A 99 -9.74 4.65 11.14
N ASP A 100 -8.47 5.01 11.09
CA ASP A 100 -7.88 6.33 11.39
C ASP A 100 -7.18 6.95 10.16
N ALA A 101 -7.19 6.24 9.03
CA ALA A 101 -6.66 6.69 7.75
C ALA A 101 -7.52 6.14 6.61
N TYR A 102 -7.50 6.82 5.47
CA TYR A 102 -8.21 6.44 4.25
C TYR A 102 -7.37 6.80 3.02
N PRO A 103 -7.68 6.27 1.83
CA PRO A 103 -6.92 6.59 0.62
C PRO A 103 -7.04 8.06 0.21
N HIS A 104 -5.95 8.76 -0.10
CA HIS A 104 -6.03 10.12 -0.65
C HIS A 104 -5.72 10.19 -2.15
N ASP A 105 -4.95 9.21 -2.63
CA ASP A 105 -4.55 9.09 -4.02
C ASP A 105 -4.64 7.64 -4.51
N TRP A 106 -4.31 7.44 -5.79
CA TRP A 106 -4.38 6.11 -6.41
C TRP A 106 -3.40 5.14 -5.76
N GLY A 107 -2.22 5.61 -5.33
CA GLY A 107 -1.25 4.75 -4.65
C GLY A 107 -1.79 4.23 -3.32
N ASP A 108 -2.50 5.07 -2.56
CA ASP A 108 -3.15 4.64 -1.32
C ASP A 108 -4.28 3.65 -1.56
N LEU A 109 -5.08 3.86 -2.61
CA LEU A 109 -6.17 2.95 -2.97
C LEU A 109 -5.62 1.63 -3.54
N LEU A 110 -4.56 1.67 -4.34
CA LEU A 110 -3.90 0.49 -4.88
C LEU A 110 -3.43 -0.43 -3.74
N ARG A 111 -2.77 0.12 -2.70
CA ARG A 111 -2.35 -0.67 -1.54
C ARG A 111 -3.52 -1.34 -0.81
N VAL A 112 -4.70 -0.71 -0.81
CA VAL A 112 -5.94 -1.29 -0.28
C VAL A 112 -6.42 -2.43 -1.17
N ILE A 113 -6.48 -2.21 -2.48
CA ILE A 113 -6.88 -3.23 -3.47
C ILE A 113 -5.95 -4.46 -3.39
N LEU A 114 -4.64 -4.26 -3.31
CA LEU A 114 -3.65 -5.34 -3.20
C LEU A 114 -3.83 -6.16 -1.91
N LEU A 115 -4.15 -5.50 -0.79
CA LEU A 115 -4.46 -6.18 0.47
C LEU A 115 -5.72 -7.04 0.35
N ILE A 116 -6.79 -6.51 -0.27
CA ILE A 116 -8.04 -7.24 -0.47
C ILE A 116 -7.86 -8.39 -1.48
N ASP A 117 -7.09 -8.21 -2.55
CA ASP A 117 -6.79 -9.30 -3.51
C ASP A 117 -5.99 -10.44 -2.85
N ARG A 118 -5.22 -10.13 -1.81
CA ARG A 118 -4.51 -11.12 -1.00
C ARG A 118 -5.41 -11.80 0.04
N ILE A 119 -6.40 -11.09 0.57
CA ILE A 119 -7.38 -11.59 1.55
C ILE A 119 -8.79 -11.43 0.95
N PRO A 120 -9.14 -12.24 -0.07
CA PRO A 120 -10.38 -12.09 -0.84
C PRO A 120 -11.64 -12.22 0.02
N GLU A 121 -11.56 -12.87 1.17
CA GLU A 121 -12.65 -13.00 2.14
C GLU A 121 -13.10 -11.64 2.72
N TRP A 122 -12.28 -10.59 2.60
CA TRP A 122 -12.64 -9.23 3.04
C TRP A 122 -13.34 -8.42 1.96
N ARG A 123 -13.36 -8.88 0.71
CA ARG A 123 -13.97 -8.17 -0.42
C ARG A 123 -15.46 -7.87 -0.17
N SER A 124 -16.22 -8.87 0.27
CA SER A 124 -17.65 -8.71 0.59
C SER A 124 -17.92 -7.79 1.79
N ARG A 125 -16.90 -7.50 2.60
CA ARG A 125 -16.98 -6.65 3.78
C ARG A 125 -16.67 -5.19 3.50
N MET A 126 -16.27 -4.84 2.28
CA MET A 126 -15.91 -3.46 1.93
C MET A 126 -17.03 -2.45 2.14
N GLU A 127 -18.29 -2.87 2.02
CA GLU A 127 -19.44 -2.02 2.31
C GLU A 127 -19.44 -1.54 3.77
N GLU A 128 -18.92 -2.33 4.72
CA GLU A 128 -18.78 -1.93 6.12
C GLU A 128 -17.93 -0.65 6.26
N MET A 129 -16.97 -0.41 5.35
CA MET A 129 -16.10 0.76 5.41
C MET A 129 -16.85 2.06 5.07
N SER A 130 -17.99 1.98 4.38
CA SER A 130 -18.75 3.15 3.93
C SER A 130 -19.28 4.04 5.07
N GLN A 131 -19.32 3.52 6.29
CA GLN A 131 -19.73 4.28 7.48
C GLN A 131 -18.62 5.22 8.01
N PHE A 132 -17.38 5.06 7.55
CA PHE A 132 -16.25 5.84 8.04
C PHE A 132 -15.90 7.00 7.11
N GLU A 133 -15.48 8.10 7.71
CA GLU A 133 -15.01 9.28 6.99
C GLU A 133 -13.88 8.92 6.02
N GLY A 134 -13.94 9.48 4.81
CA GLY A 134 -13.00 9.19 3.72
C GLY A 134 -13.17 7.82 3.04
N TRP A 135 -13.92 6.89 3.64
CA TRP A 135 -14.19 5.58 3.06
C TRP A 135 -15.55 5.47 2.37
N GLY A 136 -16.46 6.43 2.61
CA GLY A 136 -17.86 6.42 2.15
C GLY A 136 -18.08 5.82 0.76
N GLU A 137 -17.59 6.50 -0.28
CA GLU A 137 -17.80 6.08 -1.66
C GLU A 137 -16.93 4.88 -2.07
N ILE A 138 -15.73 4.72 -1.49
CA ILE A 138 -14.89 3.54 -1.72
C ILE A 138 -15.59 2.28 -1.23
N GLY A 139 -16.15 2.30 -0.02
CA GLY A 139 -16.81 1.14 0.57
C GLY A 139 -18.07 0.75 -0.21
N LYS A 140 -18.90 1.72 -0.61
CA LYS A 140 -20.14 1.47 -1.37
C LYS A 140 -19.89 0.94 -2.77
N ARG A 141 -18.84 1.41 -3.44
CA ARG A 141 -18.61 1.19 -4.88
C ARG A 141 -17.33 0.42 -5.16
N TYR A 142 -16.80 -0.31 -4.17
CA TYR A 142 -15.52 -1.00 -4.27
C TYR A 142 -15.41 -1.87 -5.52
N GLU A 143 -16.46 -2.65 -5.80
CA GLU A 143 -16.52 -3.54 -6.97
C GLU A 143 -16.44 -2.78 -8.29
N GLU A 144 -17.24 -1.72 -8.45
CA GLU A 144 -17.23 -0.88 -9.63
C GLU A 144 -15.87 -0.21 -9.85
N ILE A 145 -15.25 0.26 -8.76
CA ILE A 145 -13.94 0.91 -8.78
C ILE A 145 -12.87 -0.08 -9.24
N LEU A 146 -12.86 -1.29 -8.67
CA LEU A 146 -11.91 -2.33 -9.01
C LEU A 146 -12.06 -2.77 -10.46
N GLU A 147 -13.29 -2.99 -10.93
CA GLU A 147 -13.59 -3.36 -12.31
C GLU A 147 -13.14 -2.27 -13.29
N ALA A 148 -13.50 -1.02 -13.03
CA ALA A 148 -13.10 0.11 -13.88
C ALA A 148 -11.56 0.24 -13.95
N ALA A 149 -10.88 0.08 -12.82
CA ALA A 149 -9.42 0.16 -12.76
C ALA A 149 -8.75 -0.98 -13.54
N LEU A 150 -9.22 -2.23 -13.38
CA LEU A 150 -8.69 -3.39 -14.12
C LEU A 150 -8.94 -3.27 -15.62
N ASN A 151 -10.08 -2.71 -16.03
CA ASN A 151 -10.37 -2.46 -17.45
C ASN A 151 -9.45 -1.37 -18.03
N ALA A 152 -9.10 -0.36 -17.25
CA ALA A 152 -8.21 0.72 -17.67
C ALA A 152 -6.72 0.31 -17.68
N ASP A 153 -6.30 -0.54 -16.73
CA ASP A 153 -4.96 -1.11 -16.62
C ASP A 153 -5.03 -2.47 -15.89
N PRO A 154 -4.86 -3.60 -16.61
CA PRO A 154 -4.90 -4.93 -16.00
C PRO A 154 -3.83 -5.19 -14.94
N THR A 155 -2.77 -4.38 -14.90
CA THR A 155 -1.73 -4.45 -13.87
C THR A 155 -2.03 -3.57 -12.65
N LEU A 156 -2.98 -2.64 -12.76
CA LEU A 156 -3.32 -1.63 -11.76
C LEU A 156 -2.18 -0.65 -11.42
N ARG A 157 -1.08 -0.64 -12.19
CA ARG A 157 0.08 0.21 -11.94
C ARG A 157 -0.28 1.69 -12.02
N SER A 158 -0.97 2.07 -13.08
CA SER A 158 -1.36 3.46 -13.33
C SER A 158 -2.55 3.49 -14.30
N PRO A 159 -3.74 3.07 -13.88
CA PRO A 159 -4.93 3.11 -14.72
C PRO A 159 -5.16 4.53 -15.25
N THR A 160 -5.41 4.62 -16.55
CA THR A 160 -5.72 5.92 -17.17
C THR A 160 -6.94 6.51 -16.48
N GLY A 161 -6.81 7.73 -15.95
CA GLY A 161 -7.89 8.36 -15.19
C GLY A 161 -7.97 7.93 -13.72
N ALA A 162 -6.96 7.26 -13.16
CA ALA A 162 -6.98 6.84 -11.75
C ALA A 162 -7.21 7.99 -10.76
N THR A 163 -6.67 9.17 -11.07
CA THR A 163 -6.92 10.38 -10.27
C THR A 163 -8.36 10.84 -10.44
N GLU A 164 -8.92 10.72 -11.63
CA GLU A 164 -10.32 11.04 -11.96
C GLU A 164 -11.29 10.10 -11.26
N ILE A 165 -10.98 8.80 -11.16
CA ILE A 165 -11.74 7.83 -10.35
C ILE A 165 -11.87 8.35 -8.91
N LEU A 166 -10.76 8.75 -8.29
CA LEU A 166 -10.77 9.30 -6.92
C LEU A 166 -11.46 10.66 -6.83
N LYS A 167 -11.30 11.54 -7.83
CA LYS A 167 -12.06 12.80 -7.89
C LYS A 167 -13.57 12.52 -7.92
N THR A 168 -14.03 11.49 -8.63
CA THR A 168 -15.46 11.12 -8.65
C THR A 168 -15.95 10.51 -7.32
N ILE A 169 -15.04 10.00 -6.50
CA ILE A 169 -15.30 9.43 -5.17
C ILE A 169 -15.34 10.54 -4.11
N TYR A 170 -14.47 11.55 -4.20
CA TYR A 170 -14.31 12.59 -3.18
C TYR A 170 -14.99 13.93 -3.47
N HIS A 171 -15.43 14.20 -4.69
CA HIS A 171 -16.08 15.47 -5.07
C HIS A 171 -17.57 15.33 -5.42
N ARG A 172 -18.29 14.44 -4.74
CA ARG A 172 -19.77 14.32 -4.85
C ARG A 172 -20.48 14.94 -3.67
#